data_AF-A0A6G0X5R4-F1
#
_entry.id   AF-A0A6G0X5R4-F1
#
_cell.length_a   1.000
_cell.length_b   1.000
_cell.length_c   1.000
_cell.angle_alpha   90.00
_cell.angle_beta   90.00
_cell.angle_gamma   90.00
#
_symmetry.space_group_name_H-M   'P 1'
#
loop_
_entity.id
_entity.type
_entity.pdbx_description
1 polymer ?
#
loop_
_entity_poly.entity_id
_entity_poly.type
_entity_poly.pdbx_seq_one_letter_code
_entity_poly.pdbx_strand_id
1 'polypeptide(L)'
;MDKVEQRHKAAAGDAAVPDADDVKIHSIMGQIVSALRQKIHVNAIRNVFLCMGTGEAHPFTFPPPPLIVSRLQHNLQFFLVNYILLFALVLFCVLVFHPWSMLCCVATTGVWIAFTFQRKHFQQVYKNSGIKEDHVVYVMLGATALVFAFFLLPSLLSAGSICGVLAGAHALLRSTDQTKLARSAAVDPNMPVDQQV
;
A
#
# COMPACT_ATOMS: atom_id res chain seq x y z
N MET A 1 -70.58 20.68 14.38
CA MET A 1 -70.52 19.20 14.26
C MET A 1 -69.33 18.86 13.38
N ASP A 2 -68.12 19.14 13.89
CA ASP A 2 -66.94 19.50 13.09
C ASP A 2 -65.83 18.45 13.18
N LYS A 3 -66.11 17.21 12.77
CA LYS A 3 -65.08 16.15 12.87
C LYS A 3 -65.08 15.09 11.77
N VAL A 4 -65.67 15.37 10.61
CA VAL A 4 -65.67 14.40 9.50
C VAL A 4 -65.11 14.96 8.19
N GLU A 5 -65.06 16.28 7.99
CA GLU A 5 -64.65 16.85 6.69
C GLU A 5 -63.17 17.26 6.57
N GLN A 6 -62.34 17.00 7.59
CA GLN A 6 -60.90 17.32 7.55
C GLN A 6 -59.97 16.12 7.31
N ARG A 7 -60.51 14.89 7.15
CA ARG A 7 -59.67 13.68 6.98
C ARG A 7 -59.33 13.32 5.54
N HIS A 8 -59.84 14.04 4.54
CA HIS A 8 -59.52 13.76 3.13
C HIS A 8 -58.50 14.73 2.50
N LYS A 9 -57.94 15.68 3.27
CA LYS A 9 -57.02 16.70 2.74
C LYS A 9 -55.68 16.75 3.49
N ALA A 10 -55.07 15.58 3.73
CA ALA A 10 -53.75 15.49 4.36
C ALA A 10 -52.90 14.30 3.85
N ALA A 11 -53.14 13.83 2.62
CA ALA A 11 -52.36 12.74 2.01
C ALA A 11 -51.82 13.12 0.61
N ALA A 12 -51.51 14.41 0.42
CA ALA A 12 -50.78 14.91 -0.73
C ALA A 12 -49.68 15.85 -0.20
N GLY A 13 -48.54 15.28 0.14
CA GLY A 13 -47.38 15.99 0.65
C GLY A 13 -46.13 15.15 0.43
N ASP A 14 -45.40 15.48 -0.64
CA ASP A 14 -44.05 15.06 -0.98
C ASP A 14 -43.74 13.57 -0.97
N ALA A 15 -44.15 12.90 -2.05
CA ALA A 15 -43.27 11.91 -2.66
C ALA A 15 -41.99 12.65 -3.08
N ALA A 16 -40.99 12.66 -2.19
CA ALA A 16 -39.66 13.17 -2.49
C ALA A 16 -39.13 12.44 -3.73
N VAL A 17 -39.15 13.14 -4.86
CA VAL A 17 -38.49 12.75 -6.09
C VAL A 17 -37.03 12.51 -5.71
N PRO A 18 -36.48 11.29 -5.90
CA PRO A 18 -35.09 11.06 -5.60
C PRO A 18 -34.29 11.95 -6.56
N ASP A 19 -33.57 12.92 -6.00
CA ASP A 19 -32.78 13.87 -6.74
C ASP A 19 -31.79 13.09 -7.62
N ALA A 20 -31.62 13.53 -8.87
CA ALA A 20 -30.79 12.84 -9.85
C ALA A 20 -29.34 12.69 -9.36
N ASP A 21 -28.93 13.55 -8.41
CA ASP A 21 -27.64 13.54 -7.76
C ASP A 21 -27.49 12.41 -6.74
N ASP A 22 -28.54 12.04 -5.98
CA ASP A 22 -28.51 10.90 -5.06
C ASP A 22 -28.38 9.57 -5.80
N VAL A 23 -29.11 9.42 -6.92
CA VAL A 23 -29.03 8.21 -7.76
C VAL A 23 -27.64 8.06 -8.39
N LYS A 24 -27.00 9.18 -8.78
CA LYS A 24 -25.62 9.17 -9.29
C LYS A 24 -24.61 8.84 -8.20
N ILE A 25 -24.73 9.40 -7.00
CA ILE A 25 -23.84 9.11 -5.87
C ILE A 25 -23.93 7.62 -5.50
N HIS A 26 -25.14 7.05 -5.45
CA HIS A 26 -25.32 5.62 -5.17
C HIS A 26 -24.80 4.71 -6.29
N SER A 27 -24.94 5.10 -7.56
CA SER A 27 -24.40 4.36 -8.70
C SER A 27 -22.86 4.41 -8.76
N ILE A 28 -22.27 5.59 -8.54
CA ILE A 28 -20.81 5.78 -8.47
C ILE A 28 -20.23 5.06 -7.27
N MET A 29 -20.88 5.13 -6.11
CA MET A 29 -20.45 4.41 -4.91
C MET A 29 -20.60 2.89 -5.11
N GLY A 30 -21.64 2.42 -5.80
CA GLY A 30 -21.80 1.01 -6.21
C GLY A 30 -20.73 0.55 -7.20
N GLN A 31 -20.34 1.38 -8.16
CA GLN A 31 -19.26 1.10 -9.11
C GLN A 31 -17.88 1.12 -8.43
N ILE A 32 -17.63 2.06 -7.53
CA ILE A 32 -16.38 2.13 -6.76
C ILE A 32 -16.31 0.96 -5.79
N VAL A 33 -17.38 0.62 -5.06
CA VAL A 33 -17.40 -0.52 -4.14
C VAL A 33 -17.31 -1.84 -4.89
N SER A 34 -17.89 -1.98 -6.07
CA SER A 34 -17.76 -3.20 -6.88
C SER A 34 -16.38 -3.32 -7.54
N ALA A 35 -15.81 -2.22 -8.03
CA ALA A 35 -14.43 -2.17 -8.52
C ALA A 35 -13.40 -2.40 -7.40
N LEU A 36 -13.66 -1.85 -6.20
CA LEU A 36 -12.86 -2.11 -5.00
C LEU A 36 -13.03 -3.55 -4.53
N ARG A 37 -14.24 -4.13 -4.55
CA ARG A 37 -14.45 -5.54 -4.22
C ARG A 37 -13.76 -6.48 -5.23
N GLN A 38 -13.70 -6.09 -6.50
CA GLN A 38 -13.02 -6.84 -7.56
C GLN A 38 -11.49 -6.70 -7.49
N LYS A 39 -10.98 -5.53 -7.05
CA LYS A 39 -9.53 -5.25 -6.96
C LYS A 39 -8.93 -5.56 -5.58
N ILE A 40 -9.76 -5.59 -4.54
CA ILE A 40 -9.52 -6.15 -3.20
C ILE A 40 -10.05 -7.58 -3.21
N HIS A 41 -9.66 -8.37 -4.22
CA HIS A 41 -9.73 -9.80 -4.04
C HIS A 41 -8.70 -10.13 -2.97
N VAL A 42 -9.16 -10.71 -1.87
CA VAL A 42 -8.33 -11.23 -0.76
C VAL A 42 -7.29 -12.27 -1.24
N ASN A 43 -7.27 -12.60 -2.55
CA ASN A 43 -6.18 -13.35 -3.22
C ASN A 43 -4.89 -12.55 -3.40
N ALA A 44 -4.89 -11.21 -3.25
CA ALA A 44 -3.65 -10.44 -3.30
C ALA A 44 -2.78 -10.68 -2.06
N ILE A 45 -3.39 -11.06 -0.94
CA ILE A 45 -2.70 -11.67 0.21
C ILE A 45 -2.51 -13.16 -0.15
N ARG A 46 -1.65 -13.43 -1.12
CA ARG A 46 -1.31 -14.80 -1.53
C ARG A 46 -0.74 -15.52 -0.30
N ASN A 47 -1.35 -16.65 0.07
CA ASN A 47 -1.06 -17.48 1.24
C ASN A 47 0.33 -17.20 1.84
N VAL A 48 0.39 -16.50 2.98
CA VAL A 48 1.64 -16.29 3.75
C VAL A 48 2.33 -17.63 4.00
N PHE A 49 1.54 -18.69 4.18
CA PHE A 49 1.98 -20.07 4.31
C PHE A 49 2.74 -20.60 3.07
N LEU A 50 2.35 -20.18 1.86
CA LEU A 50 3.05 -20.52 0.62
C LEU A 50 4.38 -19.74 0.47
N CYS A 51 4.41 -18.50 0.98
CA CYS A 51 5.65 -17.73 1.11
C CYS A 51 6.63 -18.46 2.02
N MET A 52 6.14 -19.01 3.13
CA MET A 52 6.92 -19.77 4.12
C MET A 52 7.30 -21.19 3.65
N GLY A 53 6.73 -21.68 2.53
CA GLY A 53 7.04 -22.99 1.97
C GLY A 53 6.41 -24.17 2.74
N THR A 54 5.29 -23.95 3.46
CA THR A 54 4.61 -25.02 4.19
C THR A 54 4.11 -26.11 3.23
N GLY A 55 4.63 -27.34 3.35
CA GLY A 55 4.24 -28.49 2.53
C GLY A 55 5.24 -28.88 1.44
N GLU A 56 6.36 -28.18 1.28
CA GLU A 56 7.44 -28.57 0.35
C GLU A 56 8.55 -29.34 1.06
N ALA A 57 9.12 -30.36 0.42
CA ALA A 57 10.21 -31.18 0.98
C ALA A 57 11.52 -30.40 1.14
N HIS A 58 11.82 -29.45 0.23
CA HIS A 58 13.03 -28.61 0.25
C HIS A 58 12.72 -27.16 -0.19
N PRO A 59 12.11 -26.33 0.69
CA PRO A 59 11.70 -24.97 0.35
C PRO A 59 12.87 -23.99 0.14
N PHE A 60 14.04 -24.29 0.72
CA PHE A 60 15.25 -23.47 0.60
C PHE A 60 16.40 -24.24 -0.03
N THR A 61 17.01 -23.69 -1.08
CA THR A 61 18.16 -24.33 -1.75
C THR A 61 19.09 -23.26 -2.33
N PHE A 62 20.40 -23.48 -2.25
CA PHE A 62 21.38 -22.59 -2.83
C PHE A 62 21.39 -22.72 -4.37
N PRO A 63 21.08 -21.65 -5.13
CA PRO A 63 21.04 -21.70 -6.58
C PRO A 63 22.45 -21.71 -7.22
N PRO A 64 22.62 -22.35 -8.39
CA PRO A 64 23.81 -22.21 -9.22
C PRO A 64 23.96 -20.78 -9.77
N PRO A 65 25.20 -20.28 -9.99
CA PRO A 65 25.47 -18.90 -10.46
C PRO A 65 24.60 -18.38 -11.63
N PRO A 66 24.35 -19.15 -12.72
CA PRO A 66 23.60 -18.63 -13.86
C PRO A 66 22.10 -18.44 -13.61
N LEU A 67 21.53 -19.06 -12.56
CA LEU A 67 20.09 -19.04 -12.29
C LEU A 67 19.70 -18.02 -11.21
N ILE A 68 20.67 -17.36 -10.57
CA ILE A 68 20.47 -16.45 -9.43
C ILE A 68 19.54 -15.29 -9.82
N VAL A 69 19.83 -14.60 -10.93
CA VAL A 69 19.09 -13.39 -11.33
C VAL A 69 17.66 -13.71 -11.73
N SER A 70 17.45 -14.78 -12.50
CA SER A 70 16.12 -15.24 -12.93
C SER A 70 15.25 -15.63 -11.73
N ARG A 71 15.84 -16.32 -10.74
CA ARG A 71 15.14 -16.68 -9.49
C ARG A 71 14.78 -15.47 -8.66
N LEU A 72 15.71 -14.54 -8.48
CA LEU A 72 15.47 -13.33 -7.71
C LEU A 72 14.32 -12.51 -8.33
N GLN A 73 14.35 -12.27 -9.65
CA GLN A 73 13.31 -11.52 -10.35
C GLN A 73 11.94 -12.20 -10.23
N HIS A 74 11.90 -13.52 -10.45
CA HIS A 74 10.65 -14.28 -10.36
C HIS A 74 10.08 -14.26 -8.93
N ASN A 75 10.90 -14.57 -7.93
CA ASN A 75 10.47 -14.63 -6.53
C ASN A 75 10.09 -13.24 -5.97
N LEU A 76 10.77 -12.16 -6.41
CA LEU A 76 10.42 -10.78 -6.06
C LEU A 76 9.06 -10.38 -6.64
N GLN A 77 8.80 -10.69 -7.91
CA GLN A 77 7.50 -10.40 -8.53
C GLN A 77 6.38 -11.28 -7.97
N PHE A 78 6.69 -12.54 -7.65
CA PHE A 78 5.70 -13.49 -7.14
C PHE A 78 5.21 -13.14 -5.73
N PHE A 79 6.12 -12.72 -4.84
CA PHE A 79 5.85 -12.39 -3.44
C PHE A 79 5.86 -10.89 -3.10
N LEU A 80 5.78 -10.01 -4.11
CA LEU A 80 5.88 -8.55 -3.97
C LEU A 80 5.00 -7.99 -2.82
N VAL A 81 3.73 -8.40 -2.78
CA VAL A 81 2.77 -7.93 -1.76
C VAL A 81 3.23 -8.31 -0.35
N ASN A 82 3.78 -9.50 -0.15
CA ASN A 82 4.28 -9.94 1.15
C ASN A 82 5.51 -9.14 1.57
N TYR A 83 6.40 -8.80 0.63
CA TYR A 83 7.55 -7.94 0.93
C TYR A 83 7.13 -6.50 1.23
N ILE A 84 6.12 -5.97 0.55
CA ILE A 84 5.56 -4.64 0.86
C ILE A 84 4.94 -4.62 2.27
N LEU A 85 4.18 -5.67 2.64
CA LEU A 85 3.61 -5.79 3.98
C LEU A 85 4.69 -5.92 5.06
N LEU A 86 5.72 -6.73 4.82
CA LEU A 86 6.88 -6.84 5.71
C LEU A 86 7.59 -5.49 5.86
N PHE A 87 7.83 -4.80 4.75
CA PHE A 87 8.43 -3.47 4.75
C PHE A 87 7.60 -2.47 5.57
N ALA A 88 6.28 -2.44 5.36
CA ALA A 88 5.38 -1.56 6.10
C ALA A 88 5.40 -1.85 7.61
N LEU A 89 5.42 -3.13 8.01
CA LEU A 89 5.52 -3.53 9.41
C LEU A 89 6.86 -3.09 10.02
N VAL A 90 7.98 -3.38 9.35
CA VAL A 90 9.32 -2.99 9.81
C VAL A 90 9.44 -1.47 9.89
N LEU A 91 8.97 -0.75 8.88
CA LEU A 91 8.96 0.72 8.87
C LEU A 91 8.15 1.28 10.04
N PHE A 92 6.97 0.71 10.31
CA PHE A 92 6.15 1.11 11.45
C PHE A 92 6.89 0.90 12.77
N CYS A 93 7.51 -0.28 12.97
CA CYS A 93 8.32 -0.54 14.15
C CYS A 93 9.48 0.46 14.28
N VAL A 94 10.25 0.69 13.21
CA VAL A 94 11.38 1.64 13.21
C VAL A 94 10.93 3.05 13.57
N LEU A 95 9.80 3.51 13.02
CA LEU A 95 9.22 4.80 13.35
C LEU A 95 8.86 4.90 14.84
N VAL A 96 8.18 3.89 15.38
CA VAL A 96 7.80 3.85 16.81
C VAL A 96 9.02 3.87 17.72
N PHE A 97 10.11 3.19 17.33
CA PHE A 97 11.37 3.19 18.09
C PHE A 97 12.20 4.48 17.94
N HIS A 98 11.89 5.34 16.96
CA HIS A 98 12.57 6.63 16.76
C HIS A 98 11.65 7.79 17.20
N PRO A 99 11.71 8.20 18.48
CA PRO A 99 10.77 9.18 19.04
C PRO A 99 10.81 10.52 18.31
N TRP A 100 11.97 10.94 17.80
CA TRP A 100 12.09 12.17 17.01
C TRP A 100 11.41 12.10 15.66
N SER A 101 11.50 10.97 14.96
CA SER A 101 10.86 10.78 13.65
C SER A 101 9.34 10.82 13.79
N MET A 102 8.82 10.13 14.82
CA MET A 102 7.40 10.18 15.18
C MET A 102 6.93 11.58 15.56
N LEU A 103 7.69 12.29 16.41
CA LEU A 103 7.34 13.65 16.83
C LEU A 103 7.29 14.59 15.62
N CYS A 104 8.28 14.55 14.74
CA CYS A 104 8.30 15.36 13.52
C CYS A 104 7.11 15.04 12.62
N CYS A 105 6.77 13.76 12.44
CA CYS A 105 5.62 13.34 11.66
C CYS A 105 4.32 13.93 12.22
N VAL A 106 4.06 13.76 13.52
CA VAL A 106 2.87 14.28 14.19
C VAL A 106 2.83 15.81 14.19
N ALA A 107 3.95 16.47 14.46
CA ALA A 107 4.04 17.93 14.47
C ALA A 107 3.77 18.51 13.07
N THR A 108 4.37 17.94 12.02
CA THR A 108 4.12 18.35 10.64
C THR A 108 2.64 18.14 10.28
N THR A 109 2.06 16.99 10.58
CA THR A 109 0.62 16.76 10.38
C THR A 109 -0.24 17.78 11.12
N GLY A 110 0.10 18.09 12.37
CA GLY A 110 -0.57 19.12 13.16
C GLY A 110 -0.50 20.51 12.53
N VAL A 111 0.67 20.90 12.01
CA VAL A 111 0.87 22.17 11.30
C VAL A 111 0.01 22.23 10.03
N TRP A 112 -0.03 21.16 9.24
CA TRP A 112 -0.87 21.11 8.05
C TRP A 112 -2.37 21.16 8.37
N ILE A 113 -2.81 20.47 9.42
CA ILE A 113 -4.20 20.53 9.89
C ILE A 113 -4.54 21.94 10.40
N ALA A 114 -3.67 22.55 11.20
CA ALA A 114 -3.88 23.93 11.67
C ALA A 114 -3.95 24.91 10.49
N PHE A 115 -3.07 24.73 9.50
CA PHE A 115 -3.06 25.52 8.27
C PHE A 115 -4.36 25.37 7.47
N THR A 116 -4.91 24.16 7.34
CA THR A 116 -6.18 23.95 6.61
C THR A 116 -7.36 24.59 7.33
N PHE A 117 -7.41 24.52 8.66
CA PHE A 117 -8.45 25.19 9.46
C PHE A 117 -8.37 26.72 9.38
N GLN A 118 -7.16 27.28 9.49
CA GLN A 118 -6.93 28.72 9.51
C GLN A 118 -6.77 29.34 8.11
N ARG A 119 -6.93 28.55 7.04
CA ARG A 119 -6.71 28.97 5.66
C ARG A 119 -7.42 30.27 5.31
N LYS A 120 -8.69 30.43 5.71
CA LYS A 120 -9.48 31.64 5.43
C LYS A 120 -8.90 32.91 6.05
N HIS A 121 -8.35 32.82 7.26
CA HIS A 121 -7.72 33.95 7.95
C HIS A 121 -6.37 34.30 7.30
N PHE A 122 -5.56 33.29 7.02
CA PHE A 122 -4.26 33.46 6.35
C PHE A 122 -4.41 34.07 4.94
N GLN A 123 -5.43 33.65 4.19
CA GLN A 123 -5.78 34.24 2.89
C GLN A 123 -5.98 35.76 2.95
N GLN A 124 -6.68 36.25 3.98
CA GLN A 124 -6.91 37.68 4.18
C GLN A 124 -5.60 38.42 4.48
N VAL A 125 -4.71 37.82 5.28
CA VAL A 125 -3.40 38.39 5.60
C VAL A 125 -2.50 38.46 4.37
N TYR A 126 -2.40 37.39 3.57
CA TYR A 126 -1.55 37.36 2.37
C TYR A 126 -2.02 38.35 1.30
N LYS A 127 -3.35 38.52 1.16
CA LYS A 127 -3.93 39.50 0.24
C LYS A 127 -3.54 40.93 0.61
N ASN A 128 -3.43 41.24 1.90
CA ASN A 128 -2.99 42.55 2.38
C ASN A 128 -1.47 42.78 2.23
N SER A 129 -0.67 41.71 2.22
CA SER A 129 0.79 41.78 2.05
C SER A 129 1.27 41.66 0.60
N GLY A 130 0.37 41.45 -0.36
CA GLY A 130 0.71 41.28 -1.79
C GLY A 130 1.41 39.93 -2.11
N ILE A 131 1.42 38.98 -1.18
CA ILE A 131 2.04 37.67 -1.36
C ILE A 131 1.01 36.71 -1.97
N LYS A 132 1.39 36.00 -3.04
CA LYS A 132 0.54 34.97 -3.67
C LYS A 132 0.43 33.74 -2.76
N GLU A 133 -0.77 33.19 -2.61
CA GLU A 133 -1.03 31.96 -1.83
C GLU A 133 -0.08 30.82 -2.23
N ASP A 134 0.12 30.62 -3.53
CA ASP A 134 0.93 29.53 -4.06
C ASP A 134 2.36 29.55 -3.49
N HIS A 135 2.95 30.75 -3.31
CA HIS A 135 4.32 30.87 -2.80
C HIS A 135 4.40 30.40 -1.35
N VAL A 136 3.39 30.69 -0.54
CA VAL A 136 3.32 30.24 0.85
C VAL A 136 3.22 28.72 0.91
N VAL A 137 2.35 28.13 0.07
CA VAL A 137 2.20 26.67 0.00
C VAL A 137 3.50 26.01 -0.45
N TYR A 138 4.19 26.56 -1.46
CA TYR A 138 5.49 26.03 -1.90
C TYR A 138 6.57 26.13 -0.82
N VAL A 139 6.62 27.24 -0.07
CA VAL A 139 7.57 27.39 1.05
C VAL A 139 7.25 26.40 2.17
N MET A 140 5.99 26.24 2.56
CA MET A 140 5.59 25.25 3.57
C MET A 140 5.83 23.81 3.13
N LEU A 141 5.60 23.51 1.85
CA LEU A 141 5.90 22.21 1.26
C LEU A 141 7.41 21.95 1.25
N GLY A 142 8.22 22.93 0.86
CA GLY A 142 9.69 22.85 0.89
C GLY A 142 10.22 22.65 2.32
N ALA A 143 9.69 23.39 3.30
CA ALA A 143 10.03 23.22 4.71
C ALA A 143 9.64 21.81 5.21
N THR A 144 8.46 21.33 4.85
CA THR A 144 8.00 19.97 5.18
C THR A 144 8.91 18.91 4.56
N ALA A 145 9.26 19.06 3.29
CA ALA A 145 10.16 18.15 2.59
C ALA A 145 11.56 18.11 3.26
N LEU A 146 12.07 19.25 3.71
CA LEU A 146 13.33 19.34 4.43
C LEU A 146 13.25 18.60 5.78
N VAL A 147 12.20 18.85 6.57
CA VAL A 147 11.97 18.12 7.84
C VAL A 147 11.91 16.61 7.58
N PHE A 148 11.18 16.17 6.56
CA PHE A 148 11.09 14.74 6.24
C PHE A 148 12.43 14.17 5.76
N ALA A 149 13.19 14.92 4.96
CA ALA A 149 14.52 14.50 4.51
C ALA A 149 15.50 14.31 5.67
N PHE A 150 15.47 15.15 6.70
CA PHE A 150 16.38 15.00 7.84
C PHE A 150 15.89 13.99 8.88
N PHE A 151 14.59 13.93 9.16
CA PHE A 151 14.05 13.15 10.29
C PHE A 151 13.40 11.82 9.89
N LEU A 152 12.92 11.67 8.65
CA LEU A 152 12.28 10.42 8.17
C LEU A 152 13.23 9.60 7.29
N LEU A 153 14.16 10.23 6.57
CA LEU A 153 15.07 9.51 5.68
C LEU A 153 15.94 8.46 6.41
N PRO A 154 16.54 8.72 7.60
CA PRO A 154 17.29 7.70 8.32
C PRO A 154 16.43 6.49 8.72
N SER A 155 15.18 6.74 9.14
CA SER A 155 14.20 5.71 9.46
C SER A 155 13.83 4.89 8.22
N LEU A 156 13.68 5.54 7.07
CA LEU A 156 13.36 4.88 5.80
C LEU A 156 14.52 4.01 5.31
N LEU A 157 15.76 4.52 5.40
CA LEU A 157 16.96 3.80 5.00
C LEU A 157 17.21 2.58 5.90
N SER A 158 17.02 2.72 7.21
CA SER A 158 17.17 1.60 8.15
C SER A 158 16.11 0.52 7.93
N ALA A 159 14.83 0.90 7.83
CA ALA A 159 13.76 -0.03 7.52
C ALA A 159 13.94 -0.71 6.15
N GLY A 160 14.35 0.06 5.13
CA GLY A 160 14.63 -0.41 3.79
C GLY A 160 15.82 -1.37 3.73
N SER A 161 16.88 -1.10 4.48
CA SER A 161 18.04 -1.99 4.58
C SER A 161 17.67 -3.33 5.21
N ILE A 162 16.99 -3.30 6.36
CA ILE A 162 16.55 -4.52 7.06
C ILE A 162 15.61 -5.33 6.17
N CYS A 163 14.58 -4.70 5.61
CA CYS A 163 13.64 -5.39 4.73
C CYS A 163 14.30 -5.87 3.43
N GLY A 164 15.23 -5.11 2.87
CA GLY A 164 15.95 -5.46 1.65
C GLY A 164 16.82 -6.70 1.83
N VAL A 165 17.53 -6.80 2.97
CA VAL A 165 18.33 -7.99 3.31
C VAL A 165 17.42 -9.21 3.52
N LEU A 166 16.32 -9.05 4.28
CA LEU A 166 15.39 -10.14 4.55
C LEU A 166 14.68 -10.63 3.27
N ALA A 167 14.14 -9.71 2.47
CA ALA A 167 13.47 -10.02 1.23
C ALA A 167 14.44 -10.57 0.19
N GLY A 168 15.65 -10.03 0.10
CA GLY A 168 16.71 -10.53 -0.79
C GLY A 168 17.15 -11.93 -0.42
N ALA A 169 17.45 -12.19 0.85
CA ALA A 169 17.81 -13.53 1.34
C ALA A 169 16.67 -14.52 1.11
N HIS A 170 15.43 -14.14 1.43
CA HIS A 170 14.26 -14.97 1.18
C HIS A 170 14.07 -15.27 -0.31
N ALA A 171 14.15 -14.26 -1.17
CA ALA A 171 13.98 -14.42 -2.61
C ALA A 171 15.11 -15.22 -3.28
N LEU A 172 16.34 -15.16 -2.75
CA LEU A 172 17.47 -15.96 -3.23
C LEU A 172 17.39 -17.42 -2.79
N LEU A 173 17.06 -17.65 -1.52
CA LEU A 173 17.04 -18.98 -0.93
C LEU A 173 15.78 -19.76 -1.31
N ARG A 174 14.67 -19.07 -1.60
CA ARG A 174 13.40 -19.71 -1.99
C ARG A 174 13.57 -20.48 -3.30
N SER A 175 13.41 -21.79 -3.22
CA SER A 175 13.45 -22.67 -4.37
C SER A 175 12.19 -22.53 -5.22
N THR A 176 12.36 -22.46 -6.54
CA THR A 176 11.28 -22.45 -7.52
C THR A 176 11.41 -23.69 -8.39
N ASP A 177 10.29 -24.34 -8.74
CA ASP A 177 10.26 -25.61 -9.51
C ASP A 177 11.01 -25.56 -10.86
N GLN A 178 11.36 -24.37 -11.36
CA GLN A 178 12.22 -24.17 -12.52
C GLN A 178 13.59 -24.86 -12.40
N THR A 179 14.15 -25.06 -11.19
CA THR A 179 15.37 -25.89 -11.06
C THR A 179 15.09 -27.37 -11.23
N LYS A 180 13.89 -27.85 -10.89
CA LYS A 180 13.52 -29.24 -11.14
C LYS A 180 13.37 -29.48 -12.63
N LEU A 181 12.77 -28.54 -13.36
CA LEU A 181 12.65 -28.60 -14.82
C LEU A 181 14.01 -28.47 -15.53
N ALA A 182 14.87 -27.53 -15.11
CA ALA A 182 16.22 -27.39 -15.66
C ALA A 182 17.13 -28.59 -15.32
N ARG A 183 17.00 -29.17 -14.11
CA ARG A 183 17.69 -30.41 -13.73
C ARG A 183 17.15 -31.62 -14.50
N SER A 184 15.84 -31.76 -14.69
CA SER A 184 15.24 -32.81 -15.53
C SER A 184 15.55 -32.65 -17.01
N ALA A 185 15.82 -31.42 -17.50
CA ALA A 185 16.29 -31.20 -18.86
C ALA A 185 17.80 -31.45 -19.01
N ALA A 186 18.60 -31.23 -17.96
CA ALA A 186 20.03 -31.54 -17.93
C ALA A 186 20.32 -33.03 -17.66
N VAL A 187 19.41 -33.71 -16.95
CA VAL A 187 19.39 -35.17 -16.81
C VAL A 187 18.58 -35.72 -17.98
N ASP A 188 19.25 -35.90 -19.12
CA ASP A 188 18.68 -36.60 -20.27
C ASP A 188 18.22 -38.02 -19.84
N PRO A 189 16.96 -38.43 -20.09
CA PRO A 189 16.48 -39.78 -19.82
C PRO A 189 17.25 -40.89 -20.56
N ASN A 190 18.17 -40.55 -21.47
CA ASN A 190 19.00 -41.49 -22.21
C ASN A 190 20.47 -41.60 -21.71
N MET A 191 20.80 -41.02 -20.55
CA MET A 191 22.13 -41.23 -19.95
C MET A 191 22.22 -42.62 -19.28
N PRO A 192 23.26 -43.42 -19.60
CA PRO A 192 23.40 -44.77 -19.08
C PRO A 192 23.73 -44.75 -17.57
N VAL A 193 23.23 -45.78 -16.87
CA VAL A 193 23.08 -45.87 -15.40
C VAL A 193 24.43 -45.80 -14.65
N ASP A 194 25.54 -45.98 -15.35
CA ASP A 194 26.91 -46.11 -14.86
C ASP A 194 27.60 -44.78 -14.49
N GLN A 195 26.95 -43.63 -14.71
CA GLN A 195 27.56 -42.32 -14.43
C GLN A 195 26.72 -41.40 -13.53
N GLN A 196 25.88 -41.99 -12.64
CA GLN A 196 25.21 -41.27 -11.55
C GLN A 196 25.93 -41.53 -10.23
N VAL A 197 26.87 -40.66 -9.87
CA VAL A 197 27.46 -40.52 -8.52
C VAL A 197 27.34 -39.07 -8.07
#